data_AF-A0A967LF33-F1
#
_entry.id   AF-A0A967LF33-F1
#
_cell.length_a   1.000
_cell.length_b   1.000
_cell.length_c   1.000
_cell.angle_alpha   90.00
_cell.angle_beta   90.00
_cell.angle_gamma   90.00
#
_symmetry.space_group_name_H-M   'P 1'
#
loop_
_entity.id
_entity.type
_entity.pdbx_description
1 polymer ?
#
loop_
_entity_poly.entity_id
_entity_poly.type
_entity_poly.pdbx_seq_one_letter_code
_entity_poly.pdbx_strand_id
1 'polypeptide(L)'
;MDDSERWNSLALRLVLGLTALRLLWHLFTPIGLLGDEAYYWEWGRRFDWGYFSKPPLIGWLYGGIGHLTGDSLYAFKATATLLTGGGLWFFFLASRRVFGSGI
;
A
#
# COMPACT_ATOMS: atom_id res chain seq x y z
N MET A 1 25.22 -10.77 -16.98
CA MET A 1 23.90 -10.30 -16.50
C MET A 1 23.43 -9.31 -17.53
N ASP A 2 22.29 -9.57 -18.17
CA ASP A 2 21.72 -8.67 -19.15
C ASP A 2 21.43 -7.31 -18.49
N ASP A 3 21.67 -6.19 -19.18
CA ASP A 3 21.49 -4.85 -18.60
C ASP A 3 20.03 -4.65 -18.15
N SER A 4 19.07 -5.27 -18.86
CA SER A 4 17.65 -5.23 -18.51
C SER A 4 17.35 -5.93 -17.18
N GLU A 5 18.00 -7.07 -16.89
CA GLU A 5 17.87 -7.79 -15.63
C GLU A 5 18.46 -6.98 -14.47
N ARG A 6 19.58 -6.29 -14.71
CA ARG A 6 20.21 -5.42 -13.71
C ARG A 6 19.25 -4.31 -13.28
N TRP A 7 18.64 -3.60 -14.23
CA TRP A 7 17.68 -2.53 -13.93
C TRP A 7 16.44 -3.04 -13.18
N ASN A 8 15.94 -4.23 -13.48
CA ASN A 8 14.81 -4.83 -12.77
C ASN A 8 15.17 -5.14 -11.32
N SER A 9 16.35 -5.73 -11.11
CA SER A 9 16.83 -6.06 -9.77
C SER A 9 17.01 -4.80 -8.91
N LEU A 10 17.50 -3.71 -9.52
CA LEU A 10 17.67 -2.42 -8.84
C LEU A 10 16.33 -1.78 -8.50
N ALA A 11 15.40 -1.73 -9.46
CA ALA A 11 14.06 -1.18 -9.23
C ALA A 11 13.32 -1.95 -8.12
N LEU A 12 13.37 -3.28 -8.15
CA LEU A 12 12.76 -4.12 -7.13
C LEU A 12 13.39 -3.87 -5.75
N ARG A 13 14.73 -3.85 -5.66
CA ARG A 13 15.43 -3.56 -4.40
C ARG A 13 15.09 -2.18 -3.85
N LEU A 14 14.93 -1.18 -4.72
CA LEU A 14 14.56 0.17 -4.34
C LEU A 14 13.12 0.23 -3.80
N VAL A 15 12.16 -0.39 -4.49
CA VAL A 15 10.77 -0.48 -4.02
C VAL A 15 10.69 -1.22 -2.68
N LEU A 16 11.35 -2.37 -2.56
CA LEU A 16 11.40 -3.14 -1.32
C LEU A 16 12.09 -2.36 -0.19
N GLY A 17 13.21 -1.72 -0.47
CA GLY A 17 13.96 -0.92 0.49
C GLY A 17 13.15 0.26 1.04
N LEU A 18 12.48 1.02 0.17
CA LEU A 18 11.61 2.13 0.57
C LEU A 18 10.37 1.65 1.34
N THR A 19 9.77 0.53 0.91
CA THR A 19 8.62 -0.07 1.60
C THR A 19 9.03 -0.53 2.99
N ALA A 20 10.16 -1.23 3.12
CA ALA A 20 10.69 -1.69 4.40
C ALA A 20 11.05 -0.53 5.33
N LEU A 21 11.73 0.51 4.81
CA LEU A 21 12.03 1.73 5.57
C LEU A 21 10.76 2.39 6.12
N ARG A 22 9.70 2.45 5.31
CA ARG A 22 8.42 3.05 5.72
C ARG A 22 7.67 2.19 6.74
N LEU A 23 7.74 0.86 6.61
CA LEU A 23 7.20 -0.06 7.63
C LEU A 23 7.94 0.06 8.97
N LEU A 24 9.27 0.20 8.93
CA LEU A 24 10.08 0.45 10.13
C LEU A 24 9.73 1.80 10.76
N TRP A 25 9.55 2.85 9.95
CA TRP A 25 9.11 4.15 10.43
C TRP A 25 7.81 4.08 11.23
N HIS A 26 6.83 3.30 10.74
CA HIS A 26 5.56 3.08 11.44
C HIS A 26 5.70 2.33 12.78
N LEU A 27 6.75 1.52 12.96
CA LEU A 27 7.05 0.87 14.24
C LEU A 27 7.64 1.84 15.27
N PHE A 28 8.54 2.73 14.83
CA PHE A 28 9.23 3.66 15.73
C PHE A 28 8.46 4.95 16.00
N THR A 29 7.47 5.27 15.16
CA THR A 29 6.72 6.52 15.23
C THR A 29 5.23 6.22 15.33
N PRO A 30 4.70 5.90 16.53
CA PRO A 30 3.30 5.56 16.74
C PRO A 30 2.43 6.82 16.72
N ILE A 31 2.34 7.43 15.54
CA ILE A 31 1.41 8.52 15.26
C ILE A 31 0.04 7.88 15.07
N GLY A 32 -1.00 8.49 15.64
CA GLY A 32 -2.38 8.06 15.43
C GLY A 32 -2.82 8.10 13.96
N LEU A 33 -4.09 7.76 13.72
CA LEU A 33 -4.70 7.93 12.41
C LEU A 33 -4.82 9.43 12.10
N LEU A 34 -4.33 9.82 10.94
CA LEU A 34 -4.42 11.19 10.43
C LEU A 34 -5.69 11.34 9.59
N GLY A 35 -6.28 12.54 9.55
CA GLY A 35 -7.49 12.92 8.79
C GLY A 35 -8.20 11.80 8.00
N ASP A 36 -7.73 11.54 6.79
CA ASP A 36 -8.31 10.55 5.88
C ASP A 36 -8.23 9.09 6.38
N GLU A 37 -7.17 8.72 7.08
CA GLU A 37 -7.00 7.38 7.66
C GLU A 37 -8.05 7.08 8.73
N ALA A 38 -8.46 8.09 9.50
CA ALA A 38 -9.51 7.96 10.49
C ALA A 38 -10.88 7.69 9.83
N TYR A 39 -11.16 8.34 8.69
CA TYR A 39 -12.37 8.06 7.90
C TYR A 39 -12.37 6.63 7.35
N TYR A 40 -11.24 6.14 6.81
CA TYR A 40 -11.16 4.76 6.29
C TYR A 40 -11.32 3.72 7.39
N TRP A 41 -10.75 4.00 8.56
CA TRP A 41 -10.91 3.14 9.72
C TRP A 41 -12.38 3.06 10.17
N GLU A 42 -13.06 4.20 10.32
CA GLU A 42 -14.47 4.21 10.73
C GLU A 42 -15.38 3.53 9.68
N TRP A 43 -15.13 3.75 8.39
CA TRP A 43 -15.82 3.04 7.32
C TRP A 43 -15.62 1.52 7.40
N GLY A 44 -14.43 1.06 7.80
CA GLY A 44 -14.18 -0.36 8.03
C GLY A 44 -14.98 -0.98 9.16
N ARG A 45 -15.45 -0.19 10.12
CA ARG A 45 -16.32 -0.66 11.21
C ARG A 45 -17.77 -0.84 10.78
N ARG A 46 -18.16 -0.26 9.65
CA ARG A 46 -19.52 -0.33 9.10
C ARG A 46 -19.44 -0.71 7.63
N PHE A 47 -19.50 -2.01 7.34
CA PHE A 47 -19.52 -2.49 5.96
C PHE A 47 -20.78 -1.97 5.24
N ASP A 48 -20.56 -1.11 4.27
CA ASP A 48 -21.61 -0.54 3.41
C ASP A 48 -21.18 -0.70 1.95
N TRP A 49 -22.11 -0.53 1.02
CA TRP A 49 -21.87 -0.56 -0.43
C TRP A 49 -21.50 0.82 -1.00
N GLY A 50 -21.57 1.87 -0.19
CA GLY A 50 -21.10 3.21 -0.55
C GLY A 50 -20.88 4.07 0.68
N TYR A 51 -19.73 4.74 0.74
CA TYR A 51 -19.42 5.72 1.77
C TYR A 51 -19.54 7.14 1.23
N PHE A 52 -19.56 8.12 2.14
CA PHE A 52 -19.80 9.53 1.83
C PHE A 52 -19.02 10.07 0.62
N SER A 53 -17.77 9.65 0.42
CA SER A 53 -16.93 10.09 -0.71
C SER A 53 -16.20 8.99 -1.47
N LYS A 54 -16.36 7.71 -1.09
CA LYS A 54 -15.60 6.60 -1.68
C LYS A 54 -16.44 5.33 -1.86
N PRO A 55 -16.13 4.52 -2.91
CA PRO A 55 -16.70 3.20 -3.10
C PRO A 55 -16.30 2.25 -1.95
N PRO A 56 -16.99 1.10 -1.81
CA PRO A 56 -16.97 0.32 -0.57
C PRO A 56 -15.65 -0.39 -0.29
N LEU A 57 -14.82 -0.61 -1.31
CA LEU A 57 -13.60 -1.40 -1.24
C LEU A 57 -12.64 -0.95 -0.13
N ILE A 58 -12.48 0.37 0.07
CA ILE A 58 -11.55 0.89 1.08
C ILE A 58 -12.03 0.59 2.50
N GLY A 59 -13.33 0.71 2.75
CA GLY A 59 -13.94 0.37 4.03
C GLY A 59 -13.83 -1.13 4.26
N TRP A 60 -14.19 -1.96 3.28
CA TRP A 60 -14.11 -3.41 3.44
C TRP A 60 -12.69 -3.92 3.69
N LEU A 61 -11.71 -3.34 2.98
CA LEU A 61 -10.30 -3.65 3.20
C LEU A 61 -9.91 -3.36 4.66
N TYR A 62 -10.21 -2.17 5.16
CA TYR A 62 -9.86 -1.78 6.53
C TYR A 62 -10.67 -2.57 7.55
N GLY A 63 -11.95 -2.86 7.31
CA GLY A 63 -12.74 -3.73 8.17
C GLY A 63 -12.14 -5.14 8.27
N GLY A 64 -11.73 -5.72 7.13
CA GLY A 64 -11.05 -7.02 7.10
C GLY A 64 -9.73 -7.01 7.88
N ILE A 65 -8.90 -5.97 7.69
CA ILE A 65 -7.64 -5.81 8.45
C ILE A 65 -7.92 -5.64 9.95
N GLY A 66 -8.93 -4.86 10.32
CA GLY A 66 -9.35 -4.67 11.71
C GLY A 66 -9.75 -5.99 12.36
N HIS A 67 -10.56 -6.81 11.68
CA HIS A 67 -10.96 -8.13 12.15
C HIS A 67 -9.78 -9.11 12.32
N LEU A 68 -8.78 -9.06 11.44
CA LEU A 68 -7.62 -9.95 11.49
C LEU A 68 -6.59 -9.54 12.55
N THR A 69 -6.49 -8.25 12.86
CA THR A 69 -5.41 -7.68 13.68
C THR A 69 -5.86 -7.07 14.99
N GLY A 70 -7.17 -7.12 15.29
CA GLY A 70 -7.76 -6.52 16.50
C GLY A 70 -7.65 -5.00 16.51
N ASP A 71 -7.96 -4.35 15.37
CA ASP A 71 -7.89 -2.89 15.19
C ASP A 71 -6.51 -2.25 15.45
N SER A 72 -5.43 -2.96 15.10
CA SER A 72 -4.08 -2.45 15.23
C SER A 72 -3.81 -1.27 14.29
N LEU A 73 -3.47 -0.11 14.85
CA LEU A 73 -3.08 1.10 14.11
C LEU A 73 -1.90 0.84 13.17
N TYR A 74 -0.95 0.02 13.60
CA TYR A 74 0.18 -0.38 12.79
C TYR A 74 -0.27 -1.16 11.56
N ALA A 75 -1.21 -2.10 11.71
CA ALA A 75 -1.70 -2.92 10.62
C ALA A 75 -2.37 -2.08 9.51
N PHE A 76 -3.12 -1.04 9.88
CA PHE A 76 -3.73 -0.12 8.90
C PHE A 76 -2.67 0.63 8.10
N LYS A 77 -1.68 1.22 8.77
CA LYS A 77 -0.59 1.96 8.09
C LYS A 77 0.31 1.03 7.27
N ALA A 78 0.55 -0.18 7.77
CA ALA A 78 1.31 -1.21 7.06
C ALA A 78 0.58 -1.64 5.78
N THR A 79 -0.74 -1.85 5.84
CA THR A 79 -1.55 -2.20 4.67
C THR A 79 -1.45 -1.13 3.58
N ALA A 80 -1.64 0.15 3.93
CA ALA A 80 -1.49 1.26 2.97
C ALA A 80 -0.07 1.33 2.37
N THR A 81 0.96 1.11 3.19
CA THR A 81 2.36 1.10 2.76
C THR A 81 2.66 -0.05 1.79
N LEU A 82 2.17 -1.26 2.08
CA LEU A 82 2.34 -2.43 1.22
C LEU A 82 1.62 -2.25 -0.13
N LEU A 83 0.39 -1.73 -0.12
CA LEU A 83 -0.34 -1.43 -1.36
C LEU A 83 0.35 -0.37 -2.21
N THR A 84 0.94 0.65 -1.57
CA THR A 84 1.72 1.67 -2.28
C THR A 84 2.97 1.07 -2.93
N GLY A 85 3.72 0.25 -2.19
CA GLY A 85 4.90 -0.46 -2.72
C GLY A 85 4.55 -1.41 -3.88
N GLY A 86 3.48 -2.20 -3.71
CA GLY A 86 2.96 -3.07 -4.76
C GLY A 86 2.47 -2.31 -5.99
N GLY A 87 1.78 -1.17 -5.79
CA GLY A 87 1.33 -0.29 -6.86
C GLY A 87 2.49 0.31 -7.66
N LEU A 88 3.56 0.76 -6.99
CA LEU A 88 4.78 1.23 -7.63
C LEU A 88 5.44 0.14 -8.49
N TRP A 89 5.53 -1.08 -7.96
CA TRP A 89 6.06 -2.21 -8.72
C TRP A 89 5.20 -2.55 -9.93
N PHE A 90 3.87 -2.59 -9.76
CA PHE A 90 2.94 -2.81 -10.86
C PHE A 90 3.07 -1.73 -11.94
N PHE A 91 3.17 -0.46 -11.54
CA PHE A 91 3.38 0.65 -12.46
C PHE A 91 4.70 0.53 -13.22
N PHE A 92 5.78 0.12 -12.55
CA PHE A 92 7.06 -0.16 -13.21
C PHE A 92 6.93 -1.28 -14.27
N LEU A 93 6.27 -2.39 -13.93
CA LEU A 93 6.03 -3.48 -14.89
C LEU A 93 5.16 -3.03 -16.07
N ALA A 94 4.11 -2.25 -15.81
CA ALA A 94 3.23 -1.73 -16.84
C ALA A 94 3.96 -0.77 -17.78
N SER A 95 4.77 0.14 -17.24
CA SER A 95 5.62 1.05 -18.01
C SER A 95 6.58 0.27 -18.90
N ARG A 96 7.24 -0.77 -18.37
CA ARG A 96 8.11 -1.63 -19.18
C ARG A 96 7.37 -2.38 -20.28
N ARG A 97 6.13 -2.79 -20.06
CA ARG A 97 5.31 -3.45 -21.09
C ARG A 97 4.96 -2.50 -22.23
N VAL A 98 4.69 -1.22 -21.92
CA VAL A 98 4.29 -0.21 -22.91
C VAL A 98 5.48 0.36 -23.67
N PHE A 99 6.57 0.66 -22.97
CA PHE A 99 7.75 1.35 -23.54
C PHE A 99 8.92 0.41 -23.86
N GLY A 100 8.93 -0.81 -23.32
CA GLY A 100 9.98 -1.80 -23.57
C GLY A 100 9.91 -2.46 -24.95
N SER A 101 8.88 -2.17 -25.75
CA SER A 101 8.76 -2.61 -27.15
C SER A 101 9.26 -1.56 -28.16
N GLY A 102 9.89 -0.47 -27.72
CA GLY A 102 10.19 0.70 -28.56
C GLY A 102 11.61 1.26 -28.52
N ILE A 103 12.59 0.56 -27.92
CA ILE A 103 14.03 0.91 -27.97
C ILE A 103 14.85 -0.36 -28.16
#